data_AF-A0A445EBT6-F1
#
_entry.id   AF-A0A445EBT6-F1
#
_cell.length_a   1.000
_cell.length_b   1.000
_cell.length_c   1.000
_cell.angle_alpha   90.00
_cell.angle_beta   90.00
_cell.angle_gamma   90.00
#
_symmetry.space_group_name_H-M   'P 1'
#
loop_
_entity.id
_entity.type
_entity.pdbx_description
1 polymer ?
#
loop_
_entity_poly.entity_id
_entity_poly.type
_entity_poly.pdbx_seq_one_letter_code
_entity_poly.pdbx_strand_id
1 'polypeptide(L)'
;MGFARKPMILPLLLILLTNLNPNHFADSAASSDYSTIVYKGCSKDTFTDPNGSYSQSLSALFGTLVSQSTRTKFYKATSGSITGLFQCRGDLTGRDCYNCVSRLPVLSDKLCGKTTAARIQLFGCYMSYEVSGFSEISGMQMLYKTCGGTTAAGTGFGERRGTAFSFIENGVVGGHGFYATSYENVYVMGQCEGDVGDSDCGACVKSAVQKAEGECGNAISGQVFLHKCFISYRYYPSGVPRGGSSFSYGSSSSGQNPGKTAAIILGGAAGVAFFVILLLFARNLKKKHDDY
;
A
#
# COMPACT_ATOMS: atom_id res chain seq x y z
N MET A 1 -34.97 56.35 -42.60
CA MET A 1 -35.69 57.08 -41.52
C MET A 1 -36.73 56.12 -40.94
N GLY A 2 -36.56 55.73 -39.69
CA GLY A 2 -37.44 54.77 -39.00
C GLY A 2 -36.97 54.61 -37.54
N PHE A 3 -37.84 54.99 -36.61
CA PHE A 3 -37.62 55.10 -35.17
C PHE A 3 -37.57 53.75 -34.43
N ALA A 4 -36.77 53.67 -33.35
CA ALA A 4 -37.19 53.23 -31.98
C ALA A 4 -35.96 53.19 -31.03
N ARG A 5 -35.84 54.14 -30.10
CA ARG A 5 -36.14 54.03 -28.65
C ARG A 5 -35.37 52.93 -27.89
N LYS A 6 -34.45 53.32 -26.99
CA LYS A 6 -34.66 53.34 -25.52
C LYS A 6 -33.43 53.88 -24.74
N PRO A 7 -33.63 54.32 -23.47
CA PRO A 7 -32.76 55.27 -22.79
C PRO A 7 -31.77 54.65 -21.78
N MET A 8 -30.80 55.49 -21.45
CA MET A 8 -29.78 55.44 -20.39
C MET A 8 -30.38 55.42 -18.97
N ILE A 9 -30.02 54.43 -18.13
CA ILE A 9 -30.08 54.50 -16.65
C ILE A 9 -28.86 53.77 -16.03
N LEU A 10 -28.31 54.43 -15.02
CA LEU A 10 -27.08 54.30 -14.21
C LEU A 10 -26.85 52.93 -13.49
N PRO A 11 -25.59 52.55 -13.15
CA PRO A 11 -25.30 51.31 -12.42
C PRO A 11 -25.58 51.45 -10.92
N LEU A 12 -26.28 50.47 -10.35
CA LEU A 12 -26.50 50.36 -8.90
C LEU A 12 -25.48 49.40 -8.30
N LEU A 13 -24.58 49.94 -7.47
CA LEU A 13 -23.78 49.19 -6.51
C LEU A 13 -24.71 48.38 -5.60
N LEU A 14 -24.48 47.07 -5.47
CA LEU A 14 -24.89 46.32 -4.30
C LEU A 14 -23.68 45.58 -3.73
N ILE A 15 -23.22 46.08 -2.58
CA ILE A 15 -22.25 45.46 -1.69
C ILE A 15 -22.97 44.32 -0.98
N LEU A 16 -22.50 43.08 -1.13
CA LEU A 16 -22.80 42.01 -0.18
C LEU A 16 -21.48 41.44 0.36
N LEU A 17 -21.07 41.94 1.52
CA LEU A 17 -20.10 41.31 2.40
C LEU A 17 -20.84 40.19 3.15
N THR A 18 -20.55 38.94 2.83
CA THR A 18 -20.90 37.81 3.71
C THR A 18 -19.65 37.05 4.10
N ASN A 19 -19.32 37.26 5.38
CA ASN A 19 -18.54 36.50 6.33
C ASN A 19 -17.99 35.12 5.90
N LEU A 20 -16.73 34.93 6.29
CA LEU A 20 -16.05 33.65 6.43
C LEU A 20 -16.94 32.56 7.02
N ASN A 21 -16.94 31.40 6.38
CA ASN A 21 -17.02 30.14 7.08
C ASN A 21 -15.84 29.28 6.58
N PRO A 22 -14.76 29.09 7.36
CA PRO A 22 -13.61 28.27 6.97
C PRO A 22 -13.90 26.77 7.17
N ASN A 23 -15.14 26.35 6.90
CA ASN A 23 -15.59 24.97 7.06
C ASN A 23 -16.01 24.43 5.70
N HIS A 24 -15.08 24.42 4.76
CA HIS A 24 -15.16 23.54 3.60
C HIS A 24 -14.04 22.50 3.72
N PHE A 25 -14.45 21.40 4.34
CA PHE A 25 -14.01 20.03 4.10
C PHE A 25 -12.52 19.85 3.86
N ALA A 26 -11.81 19.53 4.94
CA ALA A 26 -10.70 18.61 4.87
C ALA A 26 -11.19 17.33 4.19
N ASP A 27 -10.93 17.20 2.89
CA ASP A 27 -10.89 15.91 2.22
C ASP A 27 -9.88 15.07 2.97
N SER A 28 -10.38 14.24 3.87
CA SER A 28 -9.64 13.15 4.46
C SER A 28 -9.48 12.10 3.38
N ALA A 29 -8.56 12.36 2.43
CA ALA A 29 -7.77 11.27 1.90
C ALA A 29 -7.25 10.57 3.14
N ALA A 30 -7.67 9.32 3.36
CA ALA A 30 -7.19 8.51 4.47
C ALA A 30 -5.66 8.57 4.39
N SER A 31 -5.04 9.45 5.19
CA SER A 31 -3.60 9.58 5.17
C SER A 31 -3.14 8.24 5.68
N SER A 32 -2.50 7.45 4.81
CA SER A 32 -1.95 6.16 5.19
C SER A 32 -1.05 6.41 6.39
N ASP A 33 -1.51 6.15 7.60
CA ASP A 33 -0.71 6.44 8.79
C ASP A 33 0.52 5.54 8.72
N TYR A 34 1.64 6.15 8.34
CA TYR A 34 2.94 5.50 8.20
C TYR A 34 3.86 5.81 9.37
N SER A 35 3.44 6.71 10.27
CA SER A 35 4.34 7.30 11.27
C SER A 35 4.07 6.87 12.70
N THR A 36 2.93 6.23 12.96
CA THR A 36 2.63 5.65 14.27
C THR A 36 3.59 4.52 14.60
N ILE A 37 4.05 4.51 15.86
CA ILE A 37 4.95 3.51 16.42
C ILE A 37 4.19 2.20 16.61
N VAL A 38 4.80 1.11 16.14
CA VAL A 38 4.28 -0.26 16.30
C VAL A 38 4.97 -0.93 17.48
N TYR A 39 6.30 -1.04 17.44
CA TYR A 39 7.09 -1.59 18.53
C TYR A 39 8.54 -1.09 18.49
N LYS A 40 9.25 -1.32 19.59
CA LYS A 40 10.70 -1.12 19.70
C LYS A 40 11.37 -2.40 20.23
N GLY A 41 12.60 -2.64 19.79
CA GLY A 41 13.53 -3.57 20.41
C GLY A 41 14.82 -2.81 20.72
N CYS A 42 15.34 -2.94 21.94
CA CYS A 42 16.62 -2.36 22.35
C CYS A 42 17.43 -3.47 23.02
N SER A 43 18.73 -3.56 22.77
CA SER A 43 19.58 -4.50 23.51
C SER A 43 19.69 -4.06 24.97
N LYS A 44 19.93 -5.03 25.86
CA LYS A 44 20.17 -4.75 27.29
C LYS A 44 21.57 -4.15 27.51
N ASP A 45 22.48 -4.46 26.61
CA ASP A 45 23.85 -3.97 26.68
C ASP A 45 23.90 -2.50 26.25
N THR A 46 24.52 -1.69 27.10
CA THR A 46 24.76 -0.28 26.82
C THR A 46 26.19 -0.12 26.31
N PHE A 47 26.37 0.83 25.39
CA PHE A 47 27.71 1.14 24.89
C PHE A 47 28.32 2.26 25.71
N THR A 48 29.52 2.05 26.25
CA THR A 48 30.30 3.12 26.88
C THR A 48 31.07 3.88 25.81
N ASP A 49 30.80 5.18 25.69
CA ASP A 49 31.38 6.03 24.63
C ASP A 49 32.23 7.17 25.22
N PRO A 50 33.36 6.86 25.88
CA PRO A 50 34.18 7.86 26.55
C PRO A 50 34.80 8.88 25.59
N ASN A 51 35.05 8.48 24.33
CA ASN A 51 35.69 9.31 23.31
C ASN A 51 34.70 9.87 22.27
N GLY A 52 33.40 9.56 22.37
CA GLY A 52 32.37 10.03 21.43
C GLY A 52 32.36 9.34 20.05
N SER A 53 33.30 8.42 19.78
CA SER A 53 33.48 7.80 18.47
C SER A 53 32.30 6.92 18.06
N TYR A 54 31.65 6.27 19.03
CA TYR A 54 30.47 5.46 18.78
C TYR A 54 29.27 6.35 18.41
N SER A 55 29.01 7.40 19.20
CA SER A 55 27.92 8.34 18.93
C SER A 55 28.11 9.01 17.56
N GLN A 56 29.35 9.34 17.20
CA GLN A 56 29.68 9.90 15.87
C GLN A 56 29.43 8.89 14.75
N SER A 57 29.88 7.64 14.92
CA SER A 57 29.67 6.58 13.92
C SER A 57 28.18 6.27 13.71
N LEU A 58 27.40 6.21 14.79
CA LEU A 58 25.96 5.99 14.75
C LEU A 58 25.22 7.17 14.09
N SER A 59 25.61 8.40 14.41
CA SER A 59 25.06 9.61 13.78
C SER A 59 25.34 9.63 12.28
N ALA A 60 26.56 9.30 11.85
CA ALA A 60 26.93 9.21 10.44
C ALA A 60 26.15 8.09 9.70
N LEU A 61 25.94 6.94 10.37
CA LEU A 61 25.12 5.86 9.84
C LEU A 61 23.67 6.33 9.62
N PHE A 62 23.05 6.93 10.64
CA PHE A 62 21.69 7.45 10.53
C PHE A 62 21.54 8.51 9.45
N GLY A 63 22.50 9.45 9.35
CA GLY A 63 22.52 10.43 8.27
C GLY A 63 22.56 9.78 6.88
N THR A 64 23.37 8.73 6.72
CA THR A 64 23.45 7.96 5.47
C THR A 64 22.13 7.25 5.16
N LEU A 65 21.54 6.55 6.12
CA LEU A 65 20.27 5.84 5.94
C LEU A 65 19.13 6.79 5.58
N VAL A 66 19.01 7.92 6.29
CA VAL A 66 18.01 8.96 5.99
C VAL A 66 18.23 9.54 4.59
N SER A 67 19.47 9.85 4.20
CA SER A 67 19.76 10.34 2.85
C SER A 67 19.35 9.34 1.77
N GLN A 68 19.63 8.06 1.96
CA GLN A 68 19.34 7.01 0.97
C GLN A 68 17.85 6.71 0.82
N SER A 69 17.04 6.98 1.86
CA SER A 69 15.57 6.85 1.78
C SER A 69 14.90 7.78 0.75
N THR A 70 15.62 8.78 0.24
CA THR A 70 15.15 9.61 -0.88
C THR A 70 15.23 8.89 -2.24
N ARG A 71 16.01 7.81 -2.34
CA ARG A 71 16.32 7.11 -3.60
C ARG A 71 15.82 5.67 -3.60
N THR A 72 15.85 4.99 -2.46
CA THR A 72 15.48 3.58 -2.34
C THR A 72 14.53 3.36 -1.17
N LYS A 73 13.82 2.22 -1.18
CA LYS A 73 12.95 1.79 -0.06
C LYS A 73 13.67 0.88 0.94
N PHE A 74 14.88 0.45 0.62
CA PHE A 74 15.74 -0.37 1.46
C PHE A 74 17.18 0.07 1.25
N TYR A 75 17.95 0.16 2.34
CA TYR A 75 19.38 0.34 2.26
C TYR A 75 20.03 -0.17 3.54
N LYS A 76 21.18 -0.84 3.39
CA LYS A 76 22.04 -1.29 4.49
C LYS A 76 23.39 -0.61 4.36
N ALA A 77 23.93 -0.17 5.48
CA ALA A 77 25.23 0.50 5.54
C ALA A 77 25.97 0.16 6.83
N THR A 78 27.28 0.41 6.82
CA THR A 78 28.14 0.23 7.97
C THR A 78 28.92 1.53 8.21
N SER A 79 29.05 1.92 9.48
CA SER A 79 29.84 3.06 9.94
C SER A 79 30.63 2.64 11.18
N GLY A 80 31.96 2.61 11.08
CA GLY A 80 32.80 1.99 12.11
C GLY A 80 32.45 0.50 12.27
N SER A 81 32.14 0.08 13.51
CA SER A 81 31.69 -1.27 13.84
C SER A 81 30.17 -1.43 13.89
N ILE A 82 29.41 -0.43 13.44
CA ILE A 82 27.94 -0.44 13.51
C ILE A 82 27.39 -0.71 12.12
N THR A 83 26.60 -1.77 11.99
CA THR A 83 25.81 -2.03 10.78
C THR A 83 24.36 -1.65 11.05
N GLY A 84 23.71 -1.02 10.09
CA GLY A 84 22.30 -0.71 10.20
C GLY A 84 21.63 -0.61 8.85
N LEU A 85 20.32 -0.58 8.88
CA LEU A 85 19.48 -0.53 7.70
C LEU A 85 18.20 0.23 7.99
N PHE A 86 17.57 0.71 6.91
CA PHE A 86 16.17 1.08 6.93
C PHE A 86 15.41 0.26 5.89
N GLN A 87 14.12 0.10 6.13
CA GLN A 87 13.19 -0.46 5.16
C GLN A 87 11.86 0.28 5.26
N CYS A 88 11.41 0.84 4.15
CA CYS A 88 10.07 1.39 3.97
C CYS A 88 9.10 0.31 3.49
N ARG A 89 7.82 0.52 3.75
CA ARG A 89 6.74 -0.29 3.21
C ARG A 89 6.67 -0.13 1.70
N GLY A 90 6.46 -1.22 0.99
CA GLY A 90 6.63 -1.26 -0.46
C GLY A 90 5.64 -0.40 -1.26
N ASP A 91 4.52 0.00 -0.66
CA ASP A 91 3.50 0.88 -1.24
C ASP A 91 3.77 2.39 -1.03
N LEU A 92 4.73 2.77 -0.18
CA LEU A 92 4.99 4.19 0.07
C LEU A 92 5.64 4.90 -1.11
N THR A 93 5.29 6.17 -1.30
CA THR A 93 6.03 7.06 -2.20
C THR A 93 7.43 7.32 -1.67
N GLY A 94 8.37 7.77 -2.53
CA GLY A 94 9.71 8.14 -2.07
C GLY A 94 9.69 9.25 -1.00
N ARG A 95 8.74 10.19 -1.11
CA ARG A 95 8.53 11.25 -0.11
C ARG A 95 8.05 10.69 1.22
N ASP A 96 7.05 9.81 1.21
CA ASP A 96 6.53 9.21 2.45
C ASP A 96 7.54 8.28 3.10
N CYS A 97 8.33 7.56 2.30
CA CYS A 97 9.46 6.78 2.79
C CYS A 97 10.47 7.66 3.53
N TYR A 98 10.93 8.76 2.92
CA TYR A 98 11.82 9.73 3.57
C TYR A 98 11.22 10.33 4.84
N ASN A 99 9.95 10.75 4.79
CA ASN A 99 9.25 11.32 5.95
C ASN A 99 9.08 10.32 7.09
N CYS A 100 8.93 9.04 6.77
CA CYS A 100 8.89 7.98 7.75
C CYS A 100 10.27 7.74 8.37
N VAL A 101 11.30 7.56 7.53
CA VAL A 101 12.67 7.19 7.95
C VAL A 101 13.34 8.31 8.74
N SER A 102 13.13 9.57 8.36
CA SER A 102 13.71 10.75 9.04
C SER A 102 13.28 10.90 10.51
N ARG A 103 12.20 10.25 10.93
CA ARG A 103 11.73 10.25 12.34
C ARG A 103 12.48 9.25 13.21
N LEU A 104 13.01 8.19 12.61
CA LEU A 104 13.54 7.03 13.32
C LEU A 104 14.78 7.33 14.18
N PRO A 105 15.75 8.17 13.75
CA PRO A 105 16.91 8.49 14.59
C PRO A 105 16.53 9.10 15.94
N VAL A 106 15.63 10.10 15.94
CA VAL A 106 15.15 10.76 17.17
C VAL A 106 14.34 9.79 18.03
N LEU A 107 13.50 8.96 17.41
CA LEU A 107 12.75 7.95 18.14
C LEU A 107 13.66 6.88 18.74
N SER A 108 14.71 6.48 18.04
CA SER A 108 15.69 5.51 18.55
C SER A 108 16.37 6.03 19.80
N ASP A 109 16.88 7.27 19.77
CA ASP A 109 17.50 7.89 20.94
C ASP A 109 16.51 8.02 22.11
N LYS A 110 15.31 8.52 21.86
CA LYS A 110 14.27 8.71 22.89
C LYS A 110 13.81 7.39 23.53
N LEU A 111 13.72 6.32 22.74
CA LEU A 111 13.08 5.07 23.17
C LEU A 111 14.07 3.98 23.62
N CYS A 112 15.30 4.03 23.13
CA CYS A 112 16.34 3.04 23.43
C CYS A 112 17.60 3.64 24.08
N GLY A 113 17.79 4.96 24.02
CA GLY A 113 19.02 5.60 24.49
C GLY A 113 20.26 5.04 23.79
N LYS A 114 21.38 5.00 24.52
CA LYS A 114 22.65 4.45 24.03
C LYS A 114 22.73 2.95 24.27
N THR A 115 22.35 2.18 23.26
CA THR A 115 22.29 0.70 23.30
C THR A 115 23.10 0.11 22.15
N THR A 116 23.62 -1.11 22.30
CA THR A 116 24.46 -1.77 21.27
C THR A 116 23.67 -2.25 20.06
N ALA A 117 22.36 -2.44 20.19
CA ALA A 117 21.48 -2.72 19.07
C ALA A 117 20.08 -2.16 19.32
N ALA A 118 19.43 -1.64 18.27
CA ALA A 118 18.06 -1.20 18.35
C ALA A 118 17.29 -1.47 17.07
N ARG A 119 15.97 -1.59 17.19
CA ARG A 119 15.01 -1.60 16.09
C ARG A 119 13.81 -0.76 16.49
N ILE A 120 13.48 0.25 15.68
CA ILE A 120 12.25 1.04 15.84
C ILE A 120 11.37 0.79 14.63
N GLN A 121 10.16 0.27 14.87
CA GLN A 121 9.18 -0.04 13.83
C GLN A 121 8.03 0.97 13.86
N LEU A 122 7.81 1.67 12.76
CA LEU A 122 6.60 2.44 12.46
C LEU A 122 5.71 1.66 11.47
N PHE A 123 4.46 2.09 11.26
CA PHE A 123 3.57 1.44 10.28
C PHE A 123 4.09 1.47 8.84
N GLY A 124 4.89 2.48 8.48
CA GLY A 124 5.39 2.65 7.13
C GLY A 124 6.86 2.33 6.94
N CYS A 125 7.64 2.18 7.99
CA CYS A 125 9.08 1.92 7.87
C CYS A 125 9.66 1.44 9.20
N TYR A 126 10.86 0.88 9.15
CA TYR A 126 11.69 0.69 10.32
C TYR A 126 13.14 1.02 10.04
N MET A 127 13.89 1.18 11.12
CA MET A 127 15.33 1.28 11.12
C MET A 127 15.85 0.40 12.23
N SER A 128 16.91 -0.33 11.93
CA SER A 128 17.63 -1.13 12.90
C SER A 128 19.12 -0.94 12.75
N TYR A 129 19.83 -1.04 13.87
CA TYR A 129 21.28 -1.07 13.89
C TYR A 129 21.76 -2.03 14.96
N GLU A 130 22.98 -2.53 14.78
CA GLU A 130 23.67 -3.39 15.71
C GLU A 130 25.19 -3.20 15.59
N VAL A 131 25.89 -3.37 16.71
CA VAL A 131 27.35 -3.43 16.73
C VAL A 131 27.81 -4.81 16.28
N SER A 132 28.95 -4.88 15.59
CA SER A 132 29.60 -6.15 15.20
C SER A 132 29.73 -7.11 16.38
N GLY A 133 29.37 -8.37 16.16
CA GLY A 133 29.37 -9.41 17.21
C GLY A 133 28.10 -9.47 18.05
N PHE A 134 27.07 -8.67 17.73
CA PHE A 134 25.74 -8.88 18.28
C PHE A 134 25.20 -10.26 17.89
N SER A 135 24.44 -10.89 18.80
CA SER A 135 23.95 -12.26 18.61
C SER A 135 23.04 -12.37 17.40
N GLU A 136 23.31 -13.34 16.53
CA GLU A 136 22.50 -13.57 15.36
C GLU A 136 21.10 -14.06 15.75
N ILE A 137 20.09 -13.33 15.28
CA ILE A 137 18.69 -13.65 15.46
C ILE A 137 18.20 -14.38 14.20
N SER A 138 17.55 -15.53 14.38
CA SER A 138 16.89 -16.22 13.27
C SER A 138 15.93 -15.27 12.55
N GLY A 139 16.00 -15.24 11.21
CA GLY A 139 15.09 -14.44 10.38
C GLY A 139 13.60 -14.73 10.61
N MET A 140 13.29 -15.94 11.09
CA MET A 140 11.93 -16.42 11.38
C MET A 140 11.51 -16.19 12.85
N GLN A 141 12.38 -15.64 13.70
CA GLN A 141 12.00 -15.34 15.07
C GLN A 141 10.90 -14.29 15.08
N MET A 142 9.80 -14.57 15.79
CA MET A 142 8.76 -13.57 16.01
C MET A 142 9.28 -12.49 16.95
N LEU A 143 9.24 -11.25 16.48
CA LEU A 143 9.63 -10.07 17.25
C LEU A 143 8.44 -9.41 17.94
N TYR A 144 7.30 -9.34 17.24
CA TYR A 144 6.12 -8.64 17.73
C TYR A 144 4.85 -9.11 17.03
N LYS A 145 3.71 -8.99 17.72
CA LYS A 145 2.38 -9.20 17.13
C LYS A 145 1.37 -8.22 17.69
N THR A 146 0.37 -7.89 16.88
CA THR A 146 -0.90 -7.29 17.31
C THR A 146 -2.05 -8.08 16.70
N CYS A 147 -3.08 -8.32 17.50
CA CYS A 147 -4.31 -8.96 17.06
C CYS A 147 -5.47 -8.04 17.43
N GLY A 148 -6.37 -7.80 16.48
CA GLY A 148 -7.58 -7.01 16.70
C GLY A 148 -8.71 -7.82 17.31
N GLY A 149 -9.91 -7.23 17.34
CA GLY A 149 -11.12 -7.91 17.82
C GLY A 149 -11.51 -9.12 16.97
N THR A 150 -12.51 -9.87 17.43
CA THR A 150 -12.96 -11.14 16.81
C THR A 150 -14.32 -11.04 16.13
N THR A 151 -14.93 -9.85 16.09
CA THR A 151 -16.27 -9.66 15.52
C THR A 151 -16.20 -9.51 14.00
N ALA A 152 -16.15 -10.64 13.29
CA ALA A 152 -16.40 -10.65 11.85
C ALA A 152 -17.91 -10.68 11.60
N ALA A 153 -18.40 -9.86 10.67
CA ALA A 153 -19.77 -9.99 10.18
C ALA A 153 -19.86 -11.15 9.19
N GLY A 154 -20.77 -12.10 9.44
CA GLY A 154 -21.05 -13.24 8.58
C GLY A 154 -20.19 -14.48 8.85
N THR A 155 -20.61 -15.61 8.27
CA THR A 155 -19.86 -16.88 8.29
C THR A 155 -18.67 -16.84 7.31
N GLY A 156 -17.75 -17.80 7.40
CA GLY A 156 -16.67 -17.96 6.40
C GLY A 156 -15.55 -16.91 6.45
N PHE A 157 -15.41 -16.10 7.52
CA PHE A 157 -14.26 -15.19 7.65
C PHE A 157 -12.92 -15.94 7.66
N GLY A 158 -12.84 -17.07 8.38
CA GLY A 158 -11.63 -17.88 8.45
C GLY A 158 -11.14 -18.35 7.08
N GLU A 159 -12.06 -18.86 6.25
CA GLU A 159 -11.76 -19.28 4.87
C GLU A 159 -11.29 -18.10 4.01
N ARG A 160 -12.01 -16.97 4.04
CA ARG A 160 -11.63 -15.76 3.30
C ARG A 160 -10.26 -15.25 3.70
N ARG A 161 -9.94 -15.27 5.00
CA ARG A 161 -8.62 -14.91 5.51
C ARG A 161 -7.54 -15.90 5.06
N GLY A 162 -7.82 -17.20 5.12
CA GLY A 162 -6.89 -18.24 4.65
C GLY A 162 -6.57 -18.10 3.16
N THR A 163 -7.58 -17.86 2.32
CA THR A 163 -7.38 -17.56 0.89
C THR A 163 -6.59 -16.27 0.68
N ALA A 164 -6.86 -15.21 1.44
CA ALA A 164 -6.07 -13.99 1.35
C ALA A 164 -4.60 -14.23 1.73
N PHE A 165 -4.33 -15.05 2.76
CA PHE A 165 -2.97 -15.41 3.15
C PHE A 165 -2.22 -16.17 2.06
N SER A 166 -2.85 -17.13 1.37
CA SER A 166 -2.18 -17.87 0.29
C SER A 166 -1.77 -16.98 -0.90
N PHE A 167 -2.45 -15.85 -1.10
CA PHE A 167 -2.06 -14.86 -2.12
C PHE A 167 -0.79 -14.11 -1.76
N ILE A 168 -0.58 -13.74 -0.49
CA ILE A 168 0.65 -13.03 -0.09
C ILE A 168 1.85 -13.96 -0.02
N GLU A 169 1.69 -15.25 0.30
CA GLU A 169 2.79 -16.23 0.32
C GLU A 169 3.49 -16.36 -1.03
N ASN A 170 2.70 -16.42 -2.12
CA ASN A 170 3.24 -16.49 -3.48
C ASN A 170 3.50 -15.10 -4.07
N GLY A 171 2.67 -14.12 -3.71
CA GLY A 171 2.75 -12.77 -4.25
C GLY A 171 4.06 -12.08 -3.90
N VAL A 172 4.63 -12.31 -2.71
CA VAL A 172 5.93 -11.71 -2.35
C VAL A 172 7.11 -12.25 -3.17
N VAL A 173 7.01 -13.46 -3.71
CA VAL A 173 8.03 -14.05 -4.58
C VAL A 173 8.03 -13.32 -5.93
N GLY A 174 6.85 -13.16 -6.54
CA GLY A 174 6.72 -12.41 -7.80
C GLY A 174 6.85 -10.89 -7.64
N GLY A 175 6.58 -10.37 -6.43
CA GLY A 175 6.70 -8.96 -6.08
C GLY A 175 8.06 -8.57 -5.50
N HIS A 176 9.05 -9.45 -5.57
CA HIS A 176 10.42 -9.24 -5.07
C HIS A 176 10.46 -8.65 -3.65
N GLY A 177 9.74 -9.30 -2.73
CA GLY A 177 9.75 -8.96 -1.32
C GLY A 177 8.56 -8.13 -0.83
N PHE A 178 7.67 -7.61 -1.68
CA PHE A 178 6.46 -6.91 -1.23
C PHE A 178 5.24 -7.30 -2.05
N TYR A 179 4.13 -7.60 -1.36
CA TYR A 179 2.86 -7.85 -2.01
C TYR A 179 1.69 -7.44 -1.11
N ALA A 180 0.71 -6.75 -1.68
CA ALA A 180 -0.52 -6.39 -1.02
C ALA A 180 -1.69 -6.67 -1.95
N THR A 181 -2.76 -7.23 -1.40
CA THR A 181 -3.96 -7.56 -2.17
C THR A 181 -5.19 -7.61 -1.28
N SER A 182 -6.34 -7.86 -1.87
CA SER A 182 -7.59 -8.10 -1.15
C SER A 182 -8.26 -9.35 -1.70
N TYR A 183 -8.85 -10.13 -0.80
CA TYR A 183 -9.78 -11.19 -1.17
C TYR A 183 -11.11 -10.91 -0.48
N GLU A 184 -12.14 -10.62 -1.28
CA GLU A 184 -13.42 -10.09 -0.82
C GLU A 184 -13.25 -8.90 0.15
N ASN A 185 -13.60 -9.10 1.43
CA ASN A 185 -13.60 -8.09 2.47
C ASN A 185 -12.32 -8.11 3.32
N VAL A 186 -11.30 -8.90 2.95
CA VAL A 186 -10.05 -9.02 3.69
C VAL A 186 -8.91 -8.40 2.88
N TYR A 187 -8.33 -7.32 3.40
CA TYR A 187 -7.07 -6.78 2.90
C TYR A 187 -5.91 -7.49 3.58
N VAL A 188 -4.87 -7.79 2.81
CA VAL A 188 -3.64 -8.44 3.29
C VAL A 188 -2.40 -7.81 2.67
N MET A 189 -1.30 -7.85 3.40
CA MET A 189 0.02 -7.45 2.93
C MET A 189 1.07 -8.37 3.54
N GLY A 190 2.05 -8.76 2.72
CA GLY A 190 3.28 -9.41 3.14
C GLY A 190 4.49 -8.60 2.66
N GLN A 191 5.53 -8.55 3.48
CA GLN A 191 6.78 -7.91 3.10
C GLN A 191 7.99 -8.56 3.77
N CYS A 192 9.06 -8.73 3.01
CA CYS A 192 10.37 -9.18 3.46
C CYS A 192 11.36 -8.01 3.56
N GLU A 193 12.41 -8.20 4.34
CA GLU A 193 13.58 -7.32 4.32
C GLU A 193 14.26 -7.39 2.95
N GLY A 194 14.70 -6.26 2.42
CA GLY A 194 15.16 -6.15 1.03
C GLY A 194 16.45 -6.89 0.68
N ASP A 195 17.12 -7.55 1.63
CA ASP A 195 18.28 -8.42 1.40
C ASP A 195 17.93 -9.92 1.42
N VAL A 196 16.65 -10.27 1.61
CA VAL A 196 16.15 -11.64 1.60
C VAL A 196 15.85 -12.06 0.16
N GLY A 197 16.40 -13.20 -0.27
CA GLY A 197 16.13 -13.75 -1.60
C GLY A 197 14.68 -14.22 -1.76
N ASP A 198 14.16 -14.23 -2.99
CA ASP A 198 12.73 -14.46 -3.28
C ASP A 198 12.17 -15.76 -2.65
N SER A 199 12.94 -16.86 -2.70
CA SER A 199 12.54 -18.15 -2.09
C SER A 199 12.45 -18.07 -0.57
N ASP A 200 13.47 -17.50 0.08
CA ASP A 200 13.52 -17.32 1.53
C ASP A 200 12.45 -16.33 2.00
N CYS A 201 12.10 -15.37 1.15
CA CYS A 201 11.03 -14.43 1.40
C CYS A 201 9.67 -15.14 1.47
N GLY A 202 9.36 -15.99 0.48
CA GLY A 202 8.15 -16.82 0.50
C GLY A 202 8.07 -17.70 1.75
N ALA A 203 9.20 -18.33 2.13
CA ALA A 203 9.29 -19.14 3.35
C ALA A 203 9.06 -18.31 4.63
N CYS A 204 9.63 -17.10 4.71
CA CYS A 204 9.45 -16.21 5.85
C CYS A 204 7.98 -15.78 5.99
N VAL A 205 7.35 -15.35 4.90
CA VAL A 205 5.94 -14.94 4.91
C VAL A 205 5.02 -16.10 5.29
N LYS A 206 5.28 -17.30 4.78
CA LYS A 206 4.58 -18.53 5.20
C LYS A 206 4.72 -18.79 6.70
N SER A 207 5.92 -18.62 7.26
CA SER A 207 6.12 -18.73 8.71
C SER A 207 5.31 -17.66 9.47
N ALA A 208 5.27 -16.42 8.98
CA ALA A 208 4.49 -15.35 9.57
C ALA A 208 2.98 -15.61 9.52
N VAL A 209 2.47 -16.25 8.45
CA VAL A 209 1.08 -16.74 8.34
C VAL A 209 0.79 -17.79 9.40
N GLN A 210 1.61 -18.83 9.51
CA GLN A 210 1.45 -19.88 10.54
C GLN A 210 1.44 -19.30 11.95
N LYS A 211 2.32 -18.32 12.20
CA LYS A 211 2.33 -17.56 13.44
C LYS A 211 1.05 -16.77 13.65
N ALA A 212 0.52 -16.08 12.64
CA ALA A 212 -0.75 -15.37 12.78
C ALA A 212 -1.93 -16.30 13.08
N GLU A 213 -1.98 -17.49 12.48
CA GLU A 213 -3.01 -18.49 12.74
C GLU A 213 -2.99 -18.98 14.19
N GLY A 214 -1.80 -19.34 14.71
CA GLY A 214 -1.64 -19.81 16.09
C GLY A 214 -1.79 -18.70 17.13
N GLU A 215 -1.34 -17.49 16.82
CA GLU A 215 -1.16 -16.42 17.80
C GLU A 215 -2.28 -15.37 17.80
N CYS A 216 -3.00 -15.23 16.69
CA CYS A 216 -4.13 -14.32 16.57
C CYS A 216 -5.48 -15.03 16.36
N GLY A 217 -5.50 -16.37 16.27
CA GLY A 217 -6.74 -17.16 16.25
C GLY A 217 -7.73 -16.67 15.20
N ASN A 218 -8.89 -16.17 15.63
CA ASN A 218 -9.96 -15.63 14.76
C ASN A 218 -10.01 -14.09 14.72
N ALA A 219 -8.92 -13.40 15.09
CA ALA A 219 -8.87 -11.95 15.00
C ALA A 219 -9.17 -11.48 13.58
N ILE A 220 -9.94 -10.39 13.46
CA ILE A 220 -10.36 -9.81 12.17
C ILE A 220 -9.32 -8.86 11.58
N SER A 221 -8.30 -8.52 12.36
CA SER A 221 -7.14 -7.79 11.90
C SER A 221 -5.93 -8.22 12.70
N GLY A 222 -4.74 -8.06 12.15
CA GLY A 222 -3.53 -8.29 12.88
C GLY A 222 -2.29 -7.89 12.10
N GLN A 223 -1.17 -7.79 12.82
CA GLN A 223 0.15 -7.64 12.26
C GLN A 223 1.09 -8.58 12.98
N VAL A 224 1.86 -9.38 12.24
CA VAL A 224 2.85 -10.31 12.79
C VAL A 224 4.19 -9.98 12.16
N PHE A 225 5.14 -9.59 13.00
CA PHE A 225 6.50 -9.21 12.61
C PHE A 225 7.47 -10.31 13.03
N LEU A 226 8.06 -10.97 12.04
CA LEU A 226 9.26 -11.76 12.23
C LEU A 226 10.49 -10.86 12.05
N HIS A 227 11.68 -11.39 12.29
CA HIS A 227 12.91 -10.61 12.17
C HIS A 227 13.15 -10.10 10.73
N LYS A 228 12.87 -10.95 9.72
CA LYS A 228 13.14 -10.66 8.30
C LYS A 228 11.89 -10.47 7.43
N CYS A 229 10.69 -10.55 7.98
CA CYS A 229 9.46 -10.26 7.24
C CYS A 229 8.30 -9.93 8.18
N PHE A 230 7.21 -9.40 7.63
CA PHE A 230 5.95 -9.24 8.34
C PHE A 230 4.76 -9.53 7.45
N ILE A 231 3.62 -9.82 8.10
CA ILE A 231 2.32 -9.80 7.46
C ILE A 231 1.37 -8.88 8.21
N SER A 232 0.43 -8.29 7.47
CA SER A 232 -0.71 -7.56 8.06
C SER A 232 -1.99 -7.96 7.36
N TYR A 233 -3.09 -7.94 8.10
CA TYR A 233 -4.42 -8.21 7.56
C TYR A 233 -5.48 -7.41 8.28
N ARG A 234 -6.56 -7.08 7.57
CA ARG A 234 -7.71 -6.38 8.13
C ARG A 234 -8.98 -6.70 7.36
N TYR A 235 -10.02 -7.05 8.11
CA TYR A 235 -11.38 -7.19 7.63
C TYR A 235 -12.08 -5.83 7.52
N TYR A 236 -12.80 -5.63 6.42
CA TYR A 236 -13.62 -4.46 6.15
C TYR A 236 -15.07 -4.91 5.93
N PRO A 237 -15.97 -4.75 6.91
CA PRO A 237 -17.36 -5.20 6.79
C PRO A 237 -18.10 -4.66 5.56
N SER A 238 -17.78 -3.43 5.14
CA SER A 238 -18.36 -2.76 3.98
C SER A 238 -17.55 -2.92 2.68
N GLY A 239 -16.59 -3.85 2.66
CA GLY A 239 -15.65 -4.03 1.55
C GLY A 239 -14.38 -3.20 1.69
N VAL A 240 -13.29 -3.66 1.07
CA VAL A 240 -11.99 -2.97 1.14
C VAL A 240 -12.06 -1.65 0.34
N PRO A 241 -11.69 -0.50 0.93
CA PRO A 241 -11.65 0.77 0.23
C PRO A 241 -10.78 0.71 -1.04
N ARG A 242 -11.32 1.16 -2.18
CA ARG A 242 -10.58 1.25 -3.44
C ARG A 242 -9.68 2.49 -3.43
N GLY A 243 -8.54 2.40 -2.76
CA GLY A 243 -7.58 3.50 -2.64
C GLY A 243 -6.17 2.99 -2.37
N GLY A 244 -5.53 2.46 -3.40
CA GLY A 244 -4.15 1.94 -3.35
C GLY A 244 -4.01 0.63 -4.12
N SER A 245 -3.54 0.72 -5.36
CA SER A 245 -3.04 -0.39 -6.22
C SER A 245 -3.59 -1.78 -5.89
N SER A 246 -4.86 -2.04 -6.20
CA SER A 246 -5.43 -3.38 -6.19
C SER A 246 -5.45 -3.93 -7.61
N PHE A 247 -4.64 -4.96 -7.87
CA PHE A 247 -4.92 -5.88 -8.97
C PHE A 247 -6.12 -6.74 -8.56
N SER A 248 -7.32 -6.36 -8.98
CA SER A 248 -8.50 -7.19 -8.78
C SER A 248 -8.42 -8.42 -9.69
N TYR A 249 -8.18 -9.60 -9.12
CA TYR A 249 -8.54 -10.85 -9.76
C TYR A 249 -10.05 -11.02 -9.65
N GLY A 250 -10.77 -10.68 -10.71
CA GLY A 250 -12.18 -11.01 -10.83
C GLY A 250 -12.33 -12.50 -11.06
N SER A 251 -12.69 -13.25 -10.02
CA SER A 251 -13.23 -14.60 -10.16
C SER A 251 -14.66 -14.51 -10.70
N SER A 252 -14.80 -14.29 -12.00
CA SER A 252 -16.01 -14.66 -12.72
C SER A 252 -15.83 -16.08 -13.23
N SER A 253 -16.37 -17.06 -12.50
CA SER A 253 -16.71 -18.37 -13.07
C SER A 253 -17.88 -18.21 -14.04
N SER A 254 -17.57 -17.69 -15.22
CA SER A 254 -18.32 -18.02 -16.42
C SER A 254 -17.29 -18.30 -17.50
N GLY A 255 -17.02 -19.58 -17.77
CA GLY A 255 -16.10 -19.98 -18.82
C GLY A 255 -16.54 -19.36 -20.14
N GLN A 256 -15.68 -18.51 -20.70
CA GLN A 256 -15.78 -18.14 -22.11
C GLN A 256 -14.40 -18.19 -22.74
N ASN A 257 -14.30 -19.13 -23.67
CA ASN A 257 -13.19 -19.45 -24.54
C ASN A 257 -12.58 -18.18 -25.20
N PRO A 258 -11.27 -18.18 -25.52
CA PRO A 258 -10.55 -17.05 -26.12
C PRO A 258 -10.95 -16.70 -27.58
N GLY A 259 -12.16 -17.07 -28.03
CA GLY A 259 -12.66 -16.81 -29.38
C GLY A 259 -13.57 -15.57 -29.54
N LYS A 260 -13.88 -14.81 -28.48
CA LYS A 260 -14.93 -13.77 -28.55
C LYS A 260 -14.47 -12.32 -28.75
N THR A 261 -13.17 -12.02 -28.66
CA THR A 261 -12.68 -10.65 -28.87
C THR A 261 -12.51 -10.28 -30.35
N ALA A 262 -12.52 -11.26 -31.27
CA ALA A 262 -12.57 -11.01 -32.72
C ALA A 262 -14.01 -10.83 -33.26
N ALA A 263 -15.04 -11.30 -32.55
CA ALA A 263 -16.42 -11.32 -33.05
C ALA A 263 -17.11 -9.95 -33.00
N ILE A 264 -16.74 -9.08 -32.06
CA ILE A 264 -17.41 -7.78 -31.87
C ILE A 264 -17.00 -6.78 -32.96
N ILE A 265 -15.75 -6.84 -33.44
CA ILE A 265 -15.25 -5.93 -34.47
C ILE A 265 -15.71 -6.37 -35.87
N LEU A 266 -15.84 -7.68 -36.13
CA LEU A 266 -16.37 -8.21 -37.40
C LEU A 266 -17.91 -8.16 -37.50
N GLY A 267 -18.62 -8.27 -36.37
CA GLY A 267 -20.08 -8.17 -36.34
C GLY A 267 -20.61 -6.76 -36.60
N GLY A 268 -19.92 -5.73 -36.11
CA GLY A 268 -20.30 -4.34 -36.31
C GLY A 268 -20.21 -3.90 -37.77
N ALA A 269 -19.16 -4.30 -38.48
CA ALA A 269 -18.96 -3.95 -39.90
C ALA A 269 -19.97 -4.67 -40.82
N ALA A 270 -20.26 -5.95 -40.58
CA ALA A 270 -21.25 -6.71 -41.35
C ALA A 270 -22.69 -6.20 -41.12
N GLY A 271 -23.03 -5.81 -39.88
CA GLY A 271 -24.34 -5.25 -39.55
C GLY A 271 -24.62 -3.92 -40.24
N VAL A 272 -23.63 -3.01 -40.28
CA VAL A 272 -23.75 -1.73 -40.97
C VAL A 272 -23.89 -1.91 -42.48
N ALA A 273 -23.11 -2.82 -43.08
CA ALA A 273 -23.20 -3.11 -44.51
C ALA A 273 -24.58 -3.69 -44.90
N PHE A 274 -25.11 -4.63 -44.11
CA PHE A 274 -26.44 -5.20 -44.34
C PHE A 274 -27.55 -4.15 -44.22
N PHE A 275 -27.46 -3.25 -43.23
CA PHE A 275 -28.42 -2.17 -43.05
C PHE A 275 -28.41 -1.18 -44.22
N VAL A 276 -27.22 -0.83 -44.74
CA VAL A 276 -27.10 0.04 -45.92
C VAL A 276 -27.71 -0.62 -47.17
N ILE A 277 -27.49 -1.93 -47.38
CA ILE A 277 -28.08 -2.66 -48.50
C ILE A 277 -29.61 -2.67 -48.40
N LEU A 278 -30.18 -2.91 -47.21
CA LEU A 278 -31.63 -2.85 -47.01
C LEU A 278 -32.21 -1.46 -47.31
N LEU A 279 -31.52 -0.38 -46.91
CA LEU A 279 -31.95 0.98 -47.24
C LEU A 279 -31.91 1.28 -48.73
N LEU A 280 -30.92 0.76 -49.47
CA LEU A 280 -30.84 0.91 -50.92
C LEU A 280 -31.96 0.14 -51.65
N PHE A 281 -32.28 -1.08 -51.20
CA PHE A 281 -33.43 -1.83 -51.72
C PHE A 281 -34.76 -1.13 -51.44
N ALA A 282 -34.97 -0.61 -50.23
CA ALA A 282 -36.18 0.15 -49.89
C ALA A 282 -36.34 1.42 -50.75
N ARG A 283 -35.24 2.12 -51.06
CA ARG A 283 -35.26 3.29 -51.96
C ARG A 283 -35.60 2.90 -53.40
N ASN A 284 -35.08 1.78 -53.90
CA ASN A 284 -35.42 1.28 -55.24
C ASN A 284 -36.88 0.81 -55.34
N LEU A 285 -37.45 0.25 -54.27
CA LEU A 285 -38.87 -0.12 -54.24
C LEU A 285 -39.79 1.11 -54.19
N LYS A 286 -39.42 2.16 -53.45
CA LYS A 286 -40.17 3.44 -53.49
C LYS A 286 -40.11 4.10 -54.87
N LYS A 287 -38.94 4.09 -55.52
CA LYS A 287 -38.78 4.67 -56.86
C LYS A 287 -39.63 3.97 -57.92
N LYS A 288 -39.97 2.69 -57.71
CA LYS A 288 -40.83 1.91 -58.62
C LYS A 288 -42.32 2.13 -58.40
N HIS A 289 -42.71 2.78 -57.30
CA HIS A 289 -44.10 3.11 -56.98
C HIS A 289 -44.46 4.56 -57.38
N ASP A 290 -43.47 5.35 -57.80
CA ASP A 290 -43.67 6.72 -58.29
C ASP A 290 -43.78 6.80 -59.84
N ASP A 291 -43.69 5.66 -60.53
CA ASP A 291 -43.81 5.54 -62.01
C ASP A 291 -45.07 4.74 -62.45
N TYR A 292 -46.13 4.70 -61.62
CA TYR A 292 -47.48 4.24 -62.03
C TYR A 292 -48.55 5.27 -61.66
#